data_AF-A0A2U1LGV0-F1
#
_entry.id   AF-A0A2U1LGV0-F1
#
_cell.length_a   1.000
_cell.length_b   1.000
_cell.length_c   1.000
_cell.angle_alpha   90.00
_cell.angle_beta   90.00
_cell.angle_gamma   90.00
#
_symmetry.space_group_name_H-M   'P 1'
#
loop_
_entity.id
_entity.type
_entity.pdbx_description
1 polymer ?
#
loop_
_entity_poly.entity_id
_entity_poly.type
_entity_poly.pdbx_seq_one_letter_code
_entity_poly.pdbx_strand_id
1 'polypeptide(L)'
;MGHNRQYVSKSHKESGQVMLVSNKSIKLMCLYEYNKYELMLHWSASSTHKDEGNFQDATEFDPSRFESMLPTPYSYVPFGGGLRMCIGKEFARLNILVFLHNIVINYKWDLLIPNEKITFDPGATPEKGLPIRLYTHQVC
;
A
#
# COMPACT_ATOMS: atom_id res chain seq x y z
N MET A 1 -9.96 -34.16 -6.52
CA MET A 1 -11.15 -33.32 -6.22
C MET A 1 -10.94 -32.69 -4.84
N GLY A 2 -10.28 -31.53 -4.78
CA GLY A 2 -10.00 -30.83 -3.51
C GLY A 2 -11.01 -29.72 -3.30
N HIS A 3 -11.87 -29.85 -2.29
CA HIS A 3 -12.79 -28.80 -1.87
C HIS A 3 -12.00 -27.67 -1.19
N ASN A 4 -11.88 -26.53 -1.86
CA ASN A 4 -11.47 -25.27 -1.24
C ASN A 4 -12.54 -24.85 -0.23
N ARG A 5 -12.23 -25.03 1.05
CA ARG A 5 -13.12 -24.67 2.16
C ARG A 5 -13.03 -23.16 2.38
N GLN A 6 -13.92 -22.38 1.74
CA GLN A 6 -14.10 -20.97 2.07
C GLN A 6 -14.74 -20.89 3.46
N TYR A 7 -14.00 -20.41 4.45
CA TYR A 7 -14.53 -20.10 5.77
C TYR A 7 -15.23 -18.74 5.70
N VAL A 8 -16.56 -18.76 5.51
CA VAL A 8 -17.41 -17.58 5.60
C VAL A 8 -18.01 -17.54 7.01
N SER A 9 -17.41 -16.78 7.93
CA SER A 9 -18.06 -16.44 9.19
C SER A 9 -19.09 -15.33 8.92
N LYS A 10 -20.36 -15.69 8.75
CA LYS A 10 -21.47 -14.73 8.70
C LYS A 10 -21.71 -14.20 10.12
N SER A 11 -21.31 -12.96 10.39
CA SER A 11 -21.94 -12.18 11.47
C SER A 11 -23.16 -11.49 10.87
N HIS A 12 -24.35 -11.89 11.32
CA HIS A 12 -25.60 -11.25 10.94
C HIS A 12 -25.62 -9.80 11.45
N LYS A 13 -26.16 -8.90 10.60
CA LYS A 13 -26.79 -7.59 10.90
C LYS A 13 -26.05 -6.26 10.71
N GLU A 14 -24.77 -6.20 10.37
CA GLU A 14 -24.15 -4.90 10.02
C GLU A 14 -23.20 -5.11 8.85
N SER A 15 -23.14 -4.14 7.93
CA SER A 15 -22.27 -4.10 6.74
C SER A 15 -20.93 -4.78 7.00
N GLY A 16 -20.80 -6.03 6.54
CA GLY A 16 -19.64 -6.87 6.80
C GLY A 16 -18.57 -6.61 5.76
N GLN A 17 -17.39 -6.15 6.20
CA GLN A 17 -16.20 -6.19 5.36
C GLN A 17 -15.70 -7.64 5.28
N VAL A 18 -15.67 -8.20 4.07
CA VAL A 18 -15.17 -9.53 3.78
C VAL A 18 -13.78 -9.40 3.16
N MET A 19 -12.83 -10.14 3.72
CA MET A 19 -11.49 -10.26 3.14
C MET A 19 -11.49 -11.45 2.18
N LEU A 20 -11.48 -11.19 0.88
CA LEU A 20 -11.23 -12.26 -0.09
C LEU A 20 -9.71 -12.43 -0.22
N VAL A 21 -9.23 -13.54 0.33
CA VAL A 21 -7.85 -13.99 0.16
C VAL A 21 -7.81 -14.87 -1.08
N SER A 22 -7.17 -14.37 -2.14
CA SER A 22 -6.76 -15.17 -3.30
C SER A 22 -5.27 -15.44 -3.21
N ASN A 23 -4.80 -16.54 -3.80
CA ASN A 23 -3.38 -16.89 -3.89
C ASN A 23 -2.50 -15.79 -4.53
N LYS A 24 -3.11 -14.78 -5.16
CA LYS A 24 -2.42 -13.67 -5.81
C LYS A 24 -2.60 -12.31 -5.12
N SER A 25 -3.61 -12.12 -4.27
CA SER A 25 -3.89 -10.83 -3.62
C SER A 25 -4.87 -10.94 -2.45
N ILE A 26 -4.70 -10.07 -1.46
CA ILE A 26 -5.71 -9.79 -0.43
C ILE A 26 -6.56 -8.63 -0.94
N LYS A 27 -7.85 -8.85 -1.20
CA LYS A 27 -8.79 -7.78 -1.55
C LYS A 27 -9.68 -7.46 -0.37
N LEU A 28 -9.67 -6.19 0.05
CA LEU A 28 -10.70 -5.66 0.93
C LEU A 28 -11.97 -5.48 0.12
N MET A 29 -13.03 -6.19 0.52
CA MET A 29 -14.33 -6.14 -0.13
C MET A 29 -15.38 -5.80 0.91
N CYS A 30 -16.19 -4.77 0.66
CA CYS A 30 -17.36 -4.51 1.49
C CYS A 30 -18.57 -5.14 0.80
N LEU A 31 -19.34 -5.96 1.52
CA LEU A 31 -20.64 -6.42 1.05
C LEU A 31 -21.67 -5.37 1.40
N TYR A 32 -22.35 -4.84 0.39
CA TYR A 32 -23.47 -3.92 0.57
C TYR A 32 -24.73 -4.54 -0.03
N GLU A 33 -25.80 -4.57 0.76
CA GLU A 33 -27.10 -5.05 0.30
C GLU A 33 -27.92 -3.86 -0.19
N TYR A 34 -28.16 -3.76 -1.49
CA TYR A 34 -29.01 -2.74 -2.08
C TYR A 34 -30.13 -3.40 -2.86
N ASN A 35 -31.38 -3.12 -2.52
CA ASN A 35 -32.57 -3.63 -3.24
C ASN A 35 -32.58 -5.16 -3.49
N LYS A 36 -32.17 -5.99 -2.51
CA LYS A 36 -32.02 -7.47 -2.58
C LYS A 36 -30.84 -7.98 -3.43
N TYR A 37 -29.94 -7.12 -3.89
CA TYR A 37 -28.72 -7.53 -4.58
C TYR A 37 -27.52 -7.42 -3.61
N GLU A 38 -26.69 -8.47 -3.54
CA GLU A 38 -25.39 -8.41 -2.88
C GLU A 38 -24.39 -7.75 -3.84
N LEU A 39 -23.99 -6.51 -3.53
CA LEU A 39 -22.97 -5.78 -4.28
C LEU A 39 -21.61 -5.98 -3.63
N MET A 40 -20.64 -6.39 -4.44
CA MET A 40 -19.23 -6.45 -4.04
C MET A 40 -18.61 -5.06 -4.27
N LEU A 41 -18.37 -4.32 -3.19
CA LEU A 41 -17.65 -3.05 -3.27
C LEU A 41 -16.15 -3.30 -3.12
N HIS A 42 -15.37 -2.87 -4.10
CA HIS A 42 -13.92 -2.89 -4.05
C HIS A 42 -13.38 -1.47 -3.91
N TRP A 43 -12.61 -1.24 -2.85
CA TRP A 43 -11.91 0.03 -2.69
C TRP A 43 -10.49 -0.07 -3.27
N SER A 44 -10.22 0.77 -4.27
CA SER A 44 -8.88 0.92 -4.85
C SER A 44 -8.13 2.07 -4.19
N ALA A 45 -7.28 1.74 -3.22
CA ALA A 45 -6.41 2.73 -2.57
C ALA A 45 -5.53 3.47 -3.59
N SER A 46 -4.98 2.76 -4.57
CA SER A 46 -4.14 3.34 -5.63
C SER A 46 -4.88 4.37 -6.48
N SER A 47 -6.19 4.20 -6.69
CA SER A 47 -6.99 5.18 -7.43
C SER A 47 -7.20 6.44 -6.61
N THR A 48 -7.56 6.31 -5.31
CA THR A 48 -7.75 7.47 -4.43
C THR A 48 -6.45 8.23 -4.19
N HIS A 49 -5.31 7.55 -4.08
CA HIS A 49 -3.99 8.20 -3.88
C HIS A 49 -3.52 8.97 -5.11
N LYS A 50 -4.04 8.66 -6.30
CA LYS A 50 -3.71 9.32 -7.58
C LYS A 50 -4.79 10.29 -8.06
N ASP A 51 -5.78 10.58 -7.22
CA ASP A 51 -6.86 11.50 -7.53
C ASP A 51 -6.40 12.95 -7.29
N GLU A 52 -6.30 13.73 -8.35
CA GLU A 52 -5.95 15.15 -8.33
C GLU A 52 -6.93 16.00 -7.49
N GLY A 53 -8.17 15.52 -7.30
CA GLY A 53 -9.13 16.17 -6.40
C GLY A 53 -8.74 16.04 -4.92
N ASN A 54 -7.90 15.08 -4.57
CA ASN A 54 -7.40 14.85 -3.20
C ASN A 54 -5.93 15.28 -3.03
N PHE A 55 -5.10 15.09 -4.06
CA PHE A 55 -3.67 15.38 -4.02
C PHE A 55 -3.28 16.08 -5.32
N GLN A 56 -3.04 17.40 -5.28
CA GLN A 56 -2.54 18.14 -6.45
C GLN A 56 -1.20 17.54 -6.91
N ASP A 57 -0.95 17.39 -8.21
CA ASP A 57 0.28 16.80 -8.75
C ASP A 57 0.52 15.38 -8.18
N ALA A 58 -0.52 14.54 -8.19
CA ALA A 58 -0.55 13.24 -7.52
C ALA A 58 0.47 12.23 -8.07
N THR A 59 0.97 12.46 -9.29
CA THR A 59 1.99 11.63 -9.93
C THR A 59 3.42 12.03 -9.57
N GLU A 60 3.61 13.22 -8.99
CA GLU A 60 4.92 13.74 -8.59
C GLU A 60 5.26 13.32 -7.16
N PHE A 61 6.53 12.97 -6.95
CA PHE A 61 7.04 12.64 -5.62
C PHE A 61 7.35 13.93 -4.84
N ASP A 62 6.37 14.40 -4.06
CA ASP A 62 6.51 15.54 -3.16
C ASP A 62 6.16 15.13 -1.70
N PRO A 63 7.18 14.89 -0.85
CA PRO A 63 6.96 14.61 0.57
C PRO A 63 6.34 15.78 1.35
N SER A 64 6.58 17.03 0.93
CA SER A 64 6.17 18.23 1.67
C SER A 64 4.65 18.42 1.67
N ARG A 65 3.95 17.78 0.73
CA ARG A 65 2.48 17.73 0.64
C ARG A 65 1.79 17.33 1.95
N PHE A 66 2.46 16.53 2.78
CA PHE A 66 1.90 16.04 4.04
C PHE A 66 2.26 16.89 5.26
N GLU A 67 2.98 18.01 5.09
CA GLU A 67 3.41 18.87 6.19
C GLU A 67 2.34 19.90 6.60
N SER A 68 1.57 20.42 5.65
CA SER A 68 0.67 21.56 5.86
C SER A 68 -0.81 21.20 6.01
N MET A 69 -1.26 20.06 5.48
CA MET A 69 -2.65 19.63 5.54
C MET A 69 -2.76 18.14 5.81
N LEU A 70 -3.59 17.79 6.79
CA LEU A 70 -4.00 16.40 6.98
C LEU A 70 -4.87 15.99 5.77
N PRO A 71 -4.59 14.84 5.13
CA PRO A 71 -5.43 14.36 4.04
C PRO A 71 -6.89 14.25 4.47
N THR A 72 -7.81 14.55 3.56
CA THR A 72 -9.24 14.27 3.73
C THR A 72 -9.43 12.85 4.29
N PRO A 73 -10.34 12.64 5.25
CA PRO A 73 -10.55 11.31 5.82
C PRO A 73 -10.75 10.25 4.73
N TYR A 74 -10.01 9.16 4.82
CA TYR A 74 -9.99 8.07 3.84
C TYR A 74 -9.48 8.43 2.43
N SER A 75 -8.89 9.61 2.18
CA SER A 75 -8.23 9.87 0.90
C SER A 75 -6.82 9.28 0.84
N TYR A 76 -6.11 9.24 1.96
CA TYR A 76 -4.78 8.62 2.08
C TYR A 76 -4.80 7.40 3.00
N VAL A 77 -4.73 6.20 2.41
CA VAL A 77 -4.88 4.91 3.11
C VAL A 77 -3.92 3.80 2.61
N PRO A 78 -2.60 4.02 2.60
CA PRO A 78 -1.62 3.02 2.16
C PRO A 78 -1.67 1.70 2.95
N PHE A 79 -2.24 1.73 4.16
CA PHE A 79 -2.41 0.59 5.05
C PHE A 79 -3.89 0.29 5.35
N GLY A 80 -4.82 0.78 4.52
CA GLY A 80 -6.25 0.75 4.80
C GLY A 80 -6.69 1.83 5.81
N GLY A 81 -7.95 1.78 6.24
CA GLY A 81 -8.53 2.75 7.16
C GLY A 81 -9.56 2.13 8.12
N GLY A 82 -9.90 2.86 9.17
CA GLY A 82 -10.88 2.44 10.19
C GLY A 82 -10.44 1.23 11.02
N LEU A 83 -11.40 0.47 11.54
CA LEU A 83 -11.19 -0.69 12.43
C LEU A 83 -10.41 -1.85 11.80
N ARG A 84 -10.26 -1.85 10.48
CA ARG A 84 -9.56 -2.88 9.70
C ARG A 84 -8.27 -2.36 9.06
N MET A 85 -7.74 -1.24 9.55
CA MET A 85 -6.41 -0.76 9.20
C MET A 85 -5.37 -1.85 9.52
N CYS A 86 -4.37 -1.98 8.65
CA CYS A 86 -3.30 -2.95 8.82
C CYS A 86 -2.61 -2.76 10.17
N ILE A 87 -2.59 -3.81 10.99
CA ILE A 87 -1.90 -3.83 12.28
C ILE A 87 -0.39 -3.57 12.13
N GLY A 88 0.18 -3.86 10.96
CA GLY A 88 1.59 -3.65 10.63
C GLY A 88 1.96 -2.22 10.23
N LYS A 89 1.03 -1.25 10.22
CA LYS A 89 1.29 0.13 9.81
C LYS A 89 2.48 0.76 10.55
N GLU A 90 2.44 0.75 11.88
CA GLU A 90 3.48 1.40 12.68
C GLU A 90 4.80 0.62 12.64
N PHE A 91 4.73 -0.71 12.53
CA PHE A 91 5.92 -1.54 12.31
C PHE A 91 6.60 -1.23 10.97
N ALA A 92 5.83 -1.14 9.88
CA ALA A 92 6.35 -0.79 8.57
C ALA A 92 6.98 0.62 8.57
N ARG A 93 6.30 1.59 9.21
CA ARG A 93 6.82 2.95 9.38
C ARG A 93 8.18 2.96 10.08
N LEU A 94 8.31 2.25 11.20
CA LEU A 94 9.57 2.17 11.94
C LEU A 94 10.69 1.54 11.08
N ASN A 95 10.40 0.42 10.41
CA ASN A 95 11.39 -0.25 9.56
C ASN A 95 11.89 0.65 8.44
N ILE A 96 10.99 1.37 7.76
CA ILE A 96 11.35 2.32 6.69
C ILE A 96 12.25 3.43 7.25
N LEU A 97 11.91 4.01 8.41
CA LEU A 97 12.70 5.08 9.02
C LEU A 97 14.10 4.60 9.43
N VAL A 98 14.21 3.43 10.07
CA VAL A 98 15.51 2.85 10.47
C VAL A 98 16.36 2.52 9.24
N PHE A 99 15.75 1.92 8.22
CA PHE A 99 16.42 1.60 6.96
C PHE A 99 16.96 2.85 6.27
N LEU A 100 16.12 3.88 6.10
CA LEU A 100 16.52 5.14 5.48
C LEU A 100 17.61 5.85 6.29
N HIS A 101 17.46 5.93 7.61
CA HIS A 101 18.46 6.53 8.50
C HIS A 101 19.83 5.87 8.33
N ASN A 102 19.87 4.53 8.36
CA ASN A 102 21.11 3.78 8.22
C ASN A 102 21.75 3.97 6.83
N ILE A 103 20.94 3.92 5.76
CA ILE A 103 21.44 4.11 4.40
C ILE A 103 21.98 5.53 4.19
N VAL A 104 21.23 6.56 4.58
CA VAL A 104 21.61 7.96 4.37
C VAL A 104 22.85 8.37 5.16
N ILE A 105 22.99 7.88 6.40
CA ILE A 105 24.08 8.32 7.28
C ILE A 105 25.39 7.55 7.02
N ASN A 106 25.30 6.26 6.70
CA ASN A 106 26.48 5.40 6.66
C ASN A 106 26.96 5.08 5.25
N TYR A 107 26.16 5.32 4.21
CA TYR A 107 26.47 4.87 2.86
C TYR A 107 26.21 5.92 1.78
N LYS A 108 27.09 5.93 0.77
CA LYS A 108 26.76 6.41 -0.58
C LYS A 108 26.26 5.23 -1.40
N TRP A 109 25.41 5.47 -2.39
CA TRP A 109 24.93 4.41 -3.25
C TRP A 109 24.80 4.84 -4.71
N ASP A 110 24.98 3.85 -5.59
CA ASP A 110 24.71 3.96 -7.02
C ASP A 110 23.70 2.89 -7.45
N LEU A 111 22.85 3.23 -8.42
CA LEU A 111 22.04 2.25 -9.13
C LEU A 111 22.92 1.48 -10.10
N LEU A 112 22.90 0.14 -10.02
CA LEU A 112 23.61 -0.68 -11.01
C LEU A 112 22.90 -0.69 -12.36
N ILE A 113 21.60 -0.41 -12.37
CA ILE A 113 20.77 -0.31 -13.58
C ILE A 113 20.06 1.05 -13.57
N PRO A 114 20.66 2.08 -14.20
CA PRO A 114 20.01 3.36 -14.36
C PRO A 114 18.70 3.20 -15.13
N ASN A 115 17.63 3.88 -14.69
CA ASN A 115 16.31 3.88 -15.33
C ASN A 115 15.69 2.48 -15.48
N GLU A 116 15.90 1.61 -14.48
CA GLU A 116 15.21 0.32 -14.43
C GLU A 116 13.68 0.50 -14.51
N LYS A 117 13.06 -0.29 -15.39
CA LYS A 117 11.62 -0.23 -15.61
C LYS A 117 10.86 -0.72 -14.36
N ILE A 118 9.83 0.01 -13.97
CA ILE A 118 8.87 -0.42 -12.97
C ILE A 118 7.70 -1.11 -13.68
N THR A 119 7.41 -2.35 -13.27
CA THR A 119 6.24 -3.11 -13.71
C THR A 119 5.14 -3.08 -12.65
N PHE A 120 3.90 -3.29 -13.06
CA PHE A 120 2.74 -3.28 -12.17
C PHE A 120 1.98 -4.60 -12.29
N ASP A 121 2.14 -5.52 -11.33
CA ASP A 121 1.31 -6.73 -11.21
C ASP A 121 1.47 -7.42 -9.83
N PRO A 122 0.51 -7.32 -8.89
CA PRO A 122 -0.53 -6.29 -8.78
C PRO A 122 0.00 -4.96 -8.20
N GLY A 123 1.26 -4.92 -7.77
CA GLY A 123 1.94 -3.74 -7.21
C GLY A 123 3.10 -3.26 -8.08
N ALA A 124 3.62 -2.07 -7.79
CA ALA A 124 4.79 -1.53 -8.44
C ALA A 124 6.05 -2.29 -7.99
N THR A 125 6.76 -2.93 -8.91
CA THR A 125 8.03 -3.61 -8.64
C THR A 125 9.07 -3.27 -9.72
N PRO A 126 10.34 -3.07 -9.36
CA PRO A 126 11.43 -3.02 -10.31
C PRO A 126 11.58 -4.36 -11.06
N GLU A 127 11.69 -4.34 -12.38
CA GLU A 127 11.73 -5.54 -13.23
C GLU A 127 12.90 -6.49 -12.92
N LYS A 128 14.02 -5.93 -12.44
CA LYS A 128 15.29 -6.62 -12.13
C LYS A 128 15.66 -6.52 -10.65
N GLY A 129 14.74 -6.07 -9.79
CA GLY A 129 14.90 -6.04 -8.34
C GLY A 129 15.68 -4.86 -7.78
N LEU A 130 15.94 -3.80 -8.57
CA LEU A 130 16.64 -2.57 -8.15
C LEU A 130 17.98 -2.84 -7.44
N PRO A 131 18.94 -3.48 -8.11
CA PRO A 131 20.23 -3.77 -7.52
C PRO A 131 21.02 -2.46 -7.29
N ILE A 132 21.41 -2.23 -6.04
CA ILE A 132 22.19 -1.06 -5.61
C ILE A 132 23.59 -1.48 -5.19
N ARG A 133 24.56 -0.59 -5.41
CA ARG A 133 25.92 -0.72 -4.85
C ARG A 133 26.07 0.27 -3.71
N LEU A 134 26.53 -0.21 -2.56
CA LEU A 134 26.79 0.62 -1.39
C LEU A 134 28.29 0.86 -1.22
N TYR A 135 28.66 2.10 -0.87
CA TYR A 135 29.99 2.48 -0.43
C TYR A 135 29.87 3.05 0.97
N THR A 136 30.67 2.57 1.91
CA THR A 136 30.68 3.15 3.25
C THR A 136 31.16 4.59 3.18
N HIS A 137 30.53 5.48 3.94
CA HIS A 137 31.18 6.73 4.30
C HIS A 137 32.48 6.34 5.00
N GLN A 138 33.63 6.72 4.45
CA GLN A 138 34.87 6.67 5.21
C GLN A 138 34.68 7.66 6.35
N VAL A 139 34.29 7.15 7.51
CA VAL A 139 34.34 7.89 8.76
C VAL A 139 35.83 7.99 9.07
N CYS A 140 36.39 9.19 8.90
CA CYS A 140 37.74 9.50 9.37
C CYS A 140 37.86 9.22 10.87
#